data_AF-A0A4S4CIW9-F1
#
_entry.id   AF-A0A4S4CIW9-F1
#
_cell.length_a   1.000
_cell.length_b   1.000
_cell.length_c   1.000
_cell.angle_alpha   90.00
_cell.angle_beta   90.00
_cell.angle_gamma   90.00
#
_symmetry.space_group_name_H-M   'P 1'
#
loop_
_entity.id
_entity.type
_entity.pdbx_description
1 polymer ?
#
loop_
_entity_poly.entity_id
_entity_poly.type
_entity_poly.pdbx_seq_one_letter_code
_entity_poly.pdbx_strand_id
1 'polypeptide(L)'
;MGDAKRRKALGLMPAVYPFEAQLDMNAVATVISGPPDEHLRNLITRTLGATQLSGNGWASEYRTFRVLSGQVPTKLVTAEDVQAIKVAPLRRITGELVIGNSAPETEDVLLPVEGGHLRLRGQQHSHDGQTWESPTPPRDPDAFMRLLQDNPAFELQGEVVAQIHAEHWFEGRIDLDPEPPDDLLDATEEIVREWHGATTQDWAAFHRELGGSGVPLARRTVFELRRPAPLQSPLSRVYAVRQDVEFSALETGSAYTVDGEEWIPYDPDASPLSSGGLPPELATLFDMETVSVTVHADGRLEWHDSDLSAERQGVLNENLRDATGAGDPTDWAAWTAAVLGETYGDELQIPDTAALPVPVAVRLDIPTDALDDDDPLSQTFMESEVSFDGVAWRDLFDEELPPELDAFRRRTN
;
A
#
# COMPACT_ATOMS: atom_id res chain seq x y z
N MET A 1 19.37 -41.84 14.15
CA MET A 1 19.64 -41.23 12.82
C MET A 1 18.59 -40.14 12.61
N GLY A 2 18.99 -38.86 12.67
CA GLY A 2 18.07 -37.71 12.69
C GLY A 2 17.26 -37.56 11.41
N ASP A 3 16.04 -37.06 11.54
CA ASP A 3 15.04 -37.03 10.47
C ASP A 3 15.50 -36.28 9.21
N ALA A 4 16.27 -35.20 9.40
CA ALA A 4 16.93 -34.44 8.33
C ALA A 4 17.93 -35.28 7.50
N LYS A 5 18.67 -36.20 8.14
CA LYS A 5 19.59 -37.11 7.42
C LYS A 5 18.83 -38.17 6.61
N ARG A 6 17.64 -38.57 7.06
CA ARG A 6 16.77 -39.51 6.34
C ARG A 6 16.10 -38.83 5.13
N ARG A 7 15.60 -37.60 5.29
CA ARG A 7 15.04 -36.79 4.18
C ARG A 7 16.07 -36.45 3.11
N LYS A 8 17.30 -36.11 3.51
CA LYS A 8 18.42 -35.88 2.57
C LYS A 8 18.79 -37.14 1.77
N ALA A 9 18.72 -38.32 2.38
CA ALA A 9 18.97 -39.60 1.68
C ALA A 9 17.84 -40.02 0.73
N LEU A 10 16.63 -39.46 0.90
CA LEU A 10 15.45 -39.73 0.07
C LEU A 10 15.22 -38.67 -1.02
N GLY A 11 16.12 -37.67 -1.17
CA GLY A 11 15.95 -36.59 -2.15
C GLY A 11 14.81 -35.61 -1.84
N LEU A 12 14.35 -35.56 -0.58
CA LEU A 12 13.19 -34.76 -0.14
C LEU A 12 13.59 -33.36 0.39
N MET A 13 14.86 -32.96 0.27
CA MET A 13 15.27 -31.60 0.64
C MET A 13 15.21 -30.70 -0.59
N PRO A 14 14.61 -29.51 -0.49
CA PRO A 14 14.68 -28.55 -1.58
C PRO A 14 16.15 -28.20 -1.87
N ALA A 15 16.48 -28.15 -3.16
CA ALA A 15 17.80 -27.73 -3.61
C ALA A 15 17.78 -26.21 -3.82
N VAL A 16 18.69 -25.51 -3.15
CA VAL A 16 18.78 -24.04 -3.18
C VAL A 16 20.04 -23.64 -3.91
N TYR A 17 19.90 -22.82 -4.95
CA TYR A 17 20.99 -22.33 -5.79
C TYR A 17 21.02 -20.80 -5.74
N PRO A 18 21.96 -20.18 -5.00
CA PRO A 18 22.11 -18.73 -5.03
C PRO A 18 22.55 -18.29 -6.43
N PHE A 19 22.07 -17.13 -6.87
CA PHE A 19 22.44 -16.55 -8.14
C PHE A 19 22.62 -15.03 -8.05
N GLU A 20 23.37 -14.52 -9.03
CA GLU A 20 23.47 -13.11 -9.37
C GLU A 20 23.28 -12.99 -10.89
N ALA A 21 22.34 -12.15 -11.29
CA ALA A 21 22.03 -11.87 -12.67
C ALA A 21 22.07 -10.37 -12.95
N GLN A 22 22.40 -10.02 -14.18
CA GLN A 22 22.30 -8.66 -14.71
C GLN A 22 21.22 -8.62 -15.78
N LEU A 23 20.39 -7.59 -15.75
CA LEU A 23 19.39 -7.29 -16.75
C LEU A 23 19.71 -5.96 -17.43
N ASP A 24 19.40 -5.89 -18.72
CA ASP A 24 19.39 -4.64 -19.49
C ASP A 24 17.96 -4.11 -19.68
N MET A 25 17.84 -2.90 -20.22
CA MET A 25 16.54 -2.25 -20.46
C MET A 25 15.60 -3.03 -21.37
N ASN A 26 16.06 -4.07 -22.07
CA ASN A 26 15.24 -4.91 -22.95
C ASN A 26 14.85 -6.24 -22.28
N ALA A 27 14.94 -6.33 -20.95
CA ALA A 27 14.70 -7.56 -20.18
C ALA A 27 15.64 -8.73 -20.54
N VAL A 28 16.82 -8.45 -21.14
CA VAL A 28 17.79 -9.51 -21.42
C VAL A 28 18.58 -9.82 -20.15
N ALA A 29 18.24 -10.94 -19.51
CA ALA A 29 18.91 -11.41 -18.30
C ALA A 29 20.16 -12.25 -18.61
N THR A 30 21.27 -11.95 -17.94
CA THR A 30 22.53 -12.70 -17.98
C THR A 30 22.95 -13.12 -16.58
N VAL A 31 23.09 -14.43 -16.33
CA VAL A 31 23.56 -14.96 -15.04
C VAL A 31 25.08 -14.78 -14.93
N ILE A 32 25.51 -13.89 -14.02
CA ILE A 32 26.91 -13.62 -13.69
C ILE A 32 27.48 -14.74 -12.83
N SER A 33 26.74 -15.13 -11.79
CA SER A 33 27.07 -16.20 -10.86
C SER A 33 25.81 -17.02 -10.58
N GLY A 34 25.92 -18.34 -10.45
CA GLY A 34 24.74 -19.18 -10.30
C GLY A 34 25.03 -20.68 -10.34
N PRO A 35 23.98 -21.51 -10.47
CA PRO A 35 24.15 -22.96 -10.58
C PRO A 35 25.03 -23.33 -11.78
N PRO A 36 25.86 -24.39 -11.68
CA PRO A 36 26.70 -24.84 -12.79
C PRO A 36 25.89 -25.49 -13.93
N ASP A 37 24.64 -25.89 -13.64
CA ASP A 37 23.73 -26.50 -14.59
C ASP A 37 23.13 -25.45 -15.54
N GLU A 38 23.31 -25.67 -16.85
CA GLU A 38 22.84 -24.76 -17.90
C GLU A 38 21.31 -24.66 -17.96
N HIS A 39 20.60 -25.75 -17.69
CA HIS A 39 19.15 -25.74 -17.65
C HIS A 39 18.63 -24.86 -16.51
N LEU A 40 19.23 -24.94 -15.33
CA LEU A 40 18.88 -24.07 -14.19
C LEU A 40 19.22 -22.60 -14.47
N ARG A 41 20.36 -22.31 -15.14
CA ARG A 41 20.69 -20.94 -15.57
C ARG A 41 19.67 -20.40 -16.58
N ASN A 42 19.26 -21.22 -17.54
CA ASN A 42 18.23 -20.87 -18.51
C ASN A 42 16.85 -20.69 -17.87
N LEU A 43 16.57 -21.40 -16.77
CA LEU A 43 15.35 -21.17 -15.99
C LEU A 43 15.39 -19.79 -15.32
N ILE A 44 16.52 -19.44 -14.69
CA ILE A 44 16.73 -18.11 -14.08
C ILE A 44 16.58 -17.00 -15.13
N THR A 45 17.30 -17.08 -16.26
CA THR A 45 17.27 -16.01 -17.28
C THR A 45 15.89 -15.84 -17.90
N ARG A 46 15.20 -16.92 -18.26
CA ARG A 46 13.84 -16.86 -18.82
C ARG A 46 12.85 -16.27 -17.81
N THR A 47 12.91 -16.71 -16.55
CA THR A 47 12.00 -16.22 -15.51
C THR A 47 12.21 -14.74 -15.25
N LEU A 48 13.47 -14.30 -15.10
CA LEU A 48 13.78 -12.88 -14.92
C LEU A 48 13.38 -12.05 -16.14
N GLY A 49 13.63 -12.52 -17.36
CA GLY A 49 13.23 -11.82 -18.58
C GLY A 49 11.71 -11.71 -18.77
N ALA A 50 10.94 -12.67 -18.26
CA ALA A 50 9.47 -12.66 -18.35
C ALA A 50 8.81 -11.81 -17.25
N THR A 51 9.43 -11.72 -16.07
CA THR A 51 8.80 -11.14 -14.87
C THR A 51 9.29 -9.75 -14.50
N GLN A 52 10.52 -9.38 -14.88
CA GLN A 52 11.09 -8.10 -14.52
C GLN A 52 10.66 -7.00 -15.50
N LEU A 53 10.48 -5.78 -14.99
CA LEU A 53 10.12 -4.64 -15.82
C LEU A 53 11.25 -4.27 -16.79
N SER A 54 10.86 -3.93 -18.02
CA SER A 54 11.74 -3.48 -19.10
C SER A 54 11.21 -2.19 -19.73
N GLY A 55 11.97 -1.60 -20.64
CA GLY A 55 11.53 -0.46 -21.44
C GLY A 55 11.08 0.73 -20.59
N ASN A 56 9.87 1.21 -20.87
CA ASN A 56 9.26 2.32 -20.13
C ASN A 56 8.82 1.89 -18.73
N GLY A 57 8.43 0.63 -18.52
CA GLY A 57 8.11 0.05 -17.22
C GLY A 57 9.30 0.12 -16.27
N TRP A 58 10.49 -0.29 -16.72
CA TRP A 58 11.73 -0.09 -15.95
C TRP A 58 11.93 1.39 -15.69
N ALA A 59 11.91 2.22 -16.74
CA ALA A 59 12.19 3.65 -16.62
C ALA A 59 11.30 4.31 -15.57
N SER A 60 10.02 3.96 -15.56
CA SER A 60 9.03 4.44 -14.61
C SER A 60 9.35 3.98 -13.18
N GLU A 61 9.52 2.67 -12.97
CA GLU A 61 9.89 2.09 -11.67
C GLU A 61 11.16 2.74 -11.09
N TYR A 62 12.22 2.81 -11.89
CA TYR A 62 13.50 3.39 -11.46
C TYR A 62 13.34 4.87 -11.06
N ARG A 63 12.60 5.65 -11.85
CA ARG A 63 12.38 7.08 -11.55
C ARG A 63 11.52 7.26 -10.31
N THR A 64 10.45 6.48 -10.17
CA THR A 64 9.65 6.41 -8.94
C THR A 64 10.53 6.18 -7.73
N PHE A 65 11.40 5.17 -7.76
CA PHE A 65 12.31 4.91 -6.64
C PHE A 65 13.26 6.07 -6.34
N ARG A 66 13.78 6.76 -7.36
CA ARG A 66 14.66 7.92 -7.16
C ARG A 66 13.93 9.10 -6.51
N VAL A 67 12.67 9.33 -6.91
CA VAL A 67 11.83 10.39 -6.34
C VAL A 67 11.47 10.05 -4.91
N LEU A 68 10.94 8.85 -4.68
CA LEU A 68 10.52 8.40 -3.36
C LEU A 68 11.69 8.26 -2.39
N SER A 69 12.93 7.98 -2.83
CA SER A 69 14.10 8.01 -1.95
C SER A 69 14.64 9.41 -1.64
N GLY A 70 13.96 10.49 -2.07
CA GLY A 70 14.38 11.87 -1.85
C GLY A 70 15.65 12.26 -2.63
N GLN A 71 16.07 11.45 -3.60
CA GLN A 71 17.29 11.68 -4.40
C GLN A 71 17.06 12.68 -5.54
N VAL A 72 15.82 13.14 -5.72
CA VAL A 72 15.43 14.15 -6.69
C VAL A 72 15.04 15.42 -5.93
N PRO A 73 15.85 16.50 -6.01
CA PRO A 73 15.65 17.69 -5.17
C PRO A 73 14.57 18.65 -5.69
N THR A 74 14.01 18.39 -6.88
CA THR A 74 13.07 19.28 -7.56
C THR A 74 11.70 18.64 -7.65
N LYS A 75 10.68 19.45 -7.33
CA LYS A 75 9.27 19.14 -7.60
C LYS A 75 9.06 18.79 -9.08
N LEU A 76 8.46 17.63 -9.33
CA LEU A 76 8.15 17.13 -10.66
C LEU A 76 6.67 17.37 -10.96
N VAL A 77 6.38 18.08 -12.05
CA VAL A 77 5.00 18.42 -12.44
C VAL A 77 4.64 17.82 -13.78
N THR A 78 5.59 17.74 -14.71
CA THR A 78 5.38 17.34 -16.10
C THR A 78 6.09 16.03 -16.43
N ALA A 79 5.68 15.40 -17.54
CA ALA A 79 6.37 14.23 -18.06
C ALA A 79 7.83 14.57 -18.46
N GLU A 80 8.10 15.77 -18.96
CA GLU A 80 9.46 16.22 -19.27
C GLU A 80 10.36 16.31 -18.03
N ASP A 81 9.83 16.79 -16.90
CA ASP A 81 10.57 16.86 -15.63
C ASP A 81 11.04 15.46 -15.20
N VAL A 82 10.14 14.48 -15.31
CA VAL A 82 10.40 13.08 -14.99
C VAL A 82 11.42 12.48 -15.96
N GLN A 83 11.28 12.76 -17.25
CA GLN A 83 12.19 12.24 -18.28
C GLN A 83 13.63 12.75 -18.14
N ALA A 84 13.83 13.94 -17.54
CA ALA A 84 15.16 14.47 -17.24
C ALA A 84 15.94 13.60 -16.23
N ILE A 85 15.25 12.77 -15.43
CA ILE A 85 15.88 11.78 -14.55
C ILE A 85 16.42 10.64 -15.41
N LYS A 86 17.76 10.54 -15.44
CA LYS A 86 18.46 9.49 -16.18
C LYS A 86 18.21 8.12 -15.56
N VAL A 87 17.76 7.18 -16.39
CA VAL A 87 17.53 5.79 -16.01
C VAL A 87 18.83 5.01 -16.12
N ALA A 88 19.15 4.24 -15.10
CA ALA A 88 20.28 3.32 -15.15
C ALA A 88 20.01 2.24 -16.22
N PRO A 89 20.92 1.98 -17.17
CA PRO A 89 20.73 0.97 -18.20
C PRO A 89 20.90 -0.47 -17.70
N LEU A 90 21.50 -0.65 -16.52
CA LEU A 90 21.80 -1.96 -15.96
C LEU A 90 21.16 -2.13 -14.57
N ARG A 91 20.60 -3.32 -14.36
CA ARG A 91 20.03 -3.77 -13.09
C ARG A 91 20.70 -5.08 -12.70
N ARG A 92 21.11 -5.20 -11.45
CA ARG A 92 21.64 -6.42 -10.86
C ARG A 92 20.63 -6.96 -9.88
N ILE A 93 20.31 -8.24 -10.04
CA ILE A 93 19.39 -8.98 -9.20
C ILE A 93 20.15 -10.11 -8.53
N THR A 94 20.05 -10.18 -7.21
CA THR A 94 20.55 -11.31 -6.42
C THR A 94 19.38 -12.08 -5.84
N GLY A 95 19.53 -13.39 -5.73
CA GLY A 95 18.45 -14.25 -5.29
C GLY A 95 18.84 -15.71 -5.15
N GLU A 96 17.82 -16.55 -5.02
CA GLU A 96 17.97 -18.00 -4.91
C GLU A 96 16.93 -18.72 -5.79
N LEU A 97 17.39 -19.72 -6.54
CA LEU A 97 16.51 -20.68 -7.20
C LEU A 97 16.31 -21.88 -6.27
N VAL A 98 15.07 -22.16 -5.91
CA VAL A 98 14.69 -23.27 -5.01
C VAL A 98 13.91 -24.32 -5.80
N ILE A 99 14.44 -25.54 -5.89
CA ILE A 99 13.82 -26.67 -6.61
C ILE A 99 13.33 -27.71 -5.61
N GLY A 100 12.06 -28.12 -5.71
CA GLY A 100 11.40 -29.11 -4.85
C GLY A 100 10.11 -28.61 -4.18
N ASN A 101 9.31 -29.54 -3.66
CA ASN A 101 7.93 -29.32 -3.15
C ASN A 101 7.88 -28.64 -1.77
N SER A 102 8.55 -27.50 -1.59
CA SER A 102 8.41 -26.71 -0.37
C SER A 102 8.52 -25.24 -0.76
N ALA A 103 7.38 -24.61 -1.03
CA ALA A 103 7.31 -23.16 -0.95
C ALA A 103 7.58 -22.77 0.51
N PRO A 104 8.62 -21.98 0.81
CA PRO A 104 8.81 -21.46 2.14
C PRO A 104 7.63 -20.53 2.49
N GLU A 105 7.14 -20.62 3.73
CA GLU A 105 6.32 -19.54 4.30
C GLU A 105 7.24 -18.33 4.46
N THR A 106 7.16 -17.38 3.53
CA THR A 106 7.99 -16.18 3.49
C THR A 106 7.23 -15.03 2.84
N GLU A 107 7.49 -13.82 3.31
CA GLU A 107 6.99 -12.57 2.73
C GLU A 107 7.81 -12.13 1.50
N ASP A 108 8.80 -12.93 1.08
CA ASP A 108 9.65 -12.60 -0.08
C ASP A 108 8.87 -12.81 -1.39
N VAL A 109 9.16 -12.00 -2.42
CA VAL A 109 8.62 -12.22 -3.77
C VAL A 109 9.11 -13.57 -4.32
N LEU A 110 8.18 -14.50 -4.50
CA LEU A 110 8.42 -15.82 -5.07
C LEU A 110 7.89 -15.89 -6.52
N LEU A 111 8.81 -16.01 -7.47
CA LEU A 111 8.47 -16.17 -8.88
C LEU A 111 8.37 -17.67 -9.22
N PRO A 112 7.23 -18.18 -9.68
CA PRO A 112 7.08 -19.61 -9.96
C PRO A 112 7.97 -20.03 -11.14
N VAL A 113 8.58 -21.22 -11.04
CA VAL A 113 9.36 -21.82 -12.12
C VAL A 113 9.09 -23.33 -12.22
N GLU A 114 9.51 -23.94 -13.32
CA GLU A 114 9.40 -25.39 -13.49
C GLU A 114 10.08 -26.14 -12.33
N GLY A 115 9.29 -26.88 -11.54
CA GLY A 115 9.78 -27.67 -10.41
C GLY A 115 10.18 -26.88 -9.16
N GLY A 116 9.88 -25.58 -9.08
CA GLY A 116 10.33 -24.74 -7.97
C GLY A 116 9.87 -23.29 -8.01
N HIS A 117 10.64 -22.42 -7.36
CA HIS A 117 10.44 -20.97 -7.39
C HIS A 117 11.78 -20.23 -7.35
N LEU A 118 11.76 -19.00 -7.83
CA LEU A 118 12.88 -18.08 -7.81
C LEU A 118 12.58 -16.97 -6.81
N ARG A 119 13.42 -16.86 -5.78
CA ARG A 119 13.29 -15.89 -4.70
C ARG A 119 14.24 -14.72 -4.94
N LEU A 120 13.71 -13.51 -5.00
CA LEU A 120 14.51 -12.29 -5.14
C LEU A 120 14.96 -11.77 -3.77
N ARG A 121 16.22 -11.36 -3.64
CA ARG A 121 16.83 -10.89 -2.38
C ARG A 121 17.30 -9.46 -2.43
N GLY A 122 17.75 -9.00 -3.59
CA GLY A 122 18.28 -7.65 -3.72
C GLY A 122 18.24 -7.18 -5.16
N GLN A 123 18.04 -5.88 -5.30
CA GLN A 123 18.05 -5.16 -6.57
C GLN A 123 19.01 -3.97 -6.46
N GLN A 124 19.91 -3.84 -7.43
CA GLN A 124 20.84 -2.73 -7.55
C GLN A 124 20.83 -2.20 -8.98
N HIS A 125 21.20 -0.94 -9.15
CA HIS A 125 21.24 -0.28 -10.45
C HIS A 125 22.60 0.34 -10.73
N SER A 126 22.99 0.40 -12.00
CA SER A 126 24.27 0.97 -12.41
C SER A 126 24.20 1.71 -13.73
N HIS A 127 24.85 2.88 -13.79
CA HIS A 127 25.05 3.68 -15.01
C HIS A 127 26.25 3.25 -15.83
N ASP A 128 27.26 2.67 -15.18
CA ASP A 128 28.58 2.37 -15.77
C ASP A 128 28.95 0.88 -15.69
N GLY A 129 28.14 0.05 -15.03
CA GLY A 129 28.39 -1.36 -14.74
C GLY A 129 29.43 -1.60 -13.64
N GLN A 130 29.99 -0.53 -13.03
CA GLN A 130 31.03 -0.60 -12.01
C GLN A 130 30.50 -0.20 -10.64
N THR A 131 29.75 0.89 -10.59
CA THR A 131 29.15 1.43 -9.36
C THR A 131 27.71 0.98 -9.27
N TRP A 132 27.35 0.32 -8.17
CA TRP A 132 26.04 -0.27 -7.96
C TRP A 132 25.34 0.40 -6.78
N GLU A 133 24.15 0.94 -7.04
CA GLU A 133 23.34 1.63 -6.05
C GLU A 133 22.09 0.82 -5.74
N SER A 134 21.85 0.57 -4.45
CA SER A 134 20.58 0.03 -3.97
C SER A 134 19.66 1.21 -3.62
N PRO A 135 18.48 1.34 -4.23
CA PRO A 135 17.50 2.30 -3.75
C PRO A 135 17.13 1.93 -2.31
N THR A 136 17.05 2.94 -1.44
CA THR A 136 16.57 2.76 -0.06
C THR A 136 15.21 3.45 0.02
N PRO A 137 14.11 2.72 0.30
CA PRO A 137 12.82 3.36 0.50
C PRO A 137 12.88 4.30 1.72
N PRO A 138 12.06 5.37 1.76
CA PRO A 138 11.85 6.13 2.99
C PRO A 138 11.47 5.18 4.11
N ARG A 139 12.08 5.38 5.28
CA ARG A 139 11.65 4.69 6.50
C ARG A 139 10.52 5.43 7.20
N ASP A 140 10.30 6.69 6.84
CA ASP A 140 9.32 7.59 7.43
C ASP A 140 8.09 7.69 6.49
N PRO A 141 6.92 7.19 6.91
CA PRO A 141 5.67 7.29 6.16
C PRO A 141 5.26 8.74 5.86
N ASP A 142 5.51 9.69 6.77
CA ASP A 142 5.13 11.09 6.57
C ASP A 142 6.02 11.75 5.51
N ALA A 143 7.31 11.43 5.51
CA ALA A 143 8.20 11.84 4.43
C ALA A 143 7.78 11.24 3.08
N PHE A 144 7.33 9.98 3.08
CA PHE A 144 6.82 9.31 1.88
C PHE A 144 5.56 10.00 1.33
N MET A 145 4.57 10.28 2.18
CA MET A 145 3.33 10.95 1.78
C MET A 145 3.58 12.37 1.29
N ARG A 146 4.47 13.11 1.96
CA ARG A 146 4.90 14.44 1.49
C ARG A 146 5.55 14.37 0.11
N LEU A 147 6.40 13.37 -0.16
CA LEU A 147 7.00 13.21 -1.48
C LEU A 147 5.96 12.91 -2.57
N LEU A 148 4.89 12.17 -2.26
CA LEU A 148 3.79 11.97 -3.20
C LEU A 148 3.03 13.27 -3.47
N GLN A 149 2.64 14.00 -2.42
CA GLN A 149 1.90 15.26 -2.51
C GLN A 149 2.71 16.38 -3.18
N ASP A 150 4.01 16.43 -2.91
CA ASP A 150 4.91 17.45 -3.45
C ASP A 150 5.20 17.24 -4.94
N ASN A 151 4.93 16.05 -5.50
CA ASN A 151 5.24 15.71 -6.89
C ASN A 151 3.98 15.33 -7.68
N PRO A 152 3.24 16.32 -8.25
CA PRO A 152 2.06 16.08 -9.09
C PRO A 152 2.29 15.15 -10.27
N ALA A 153 3.55 14.94 -10.69
CA ALA A 153 3.89 13.96 -11.72
C ALA A 153 3.44 12.52 -11.40
N PHE A 154 3.17 12.17 -10.13
CA PHE A 154 2.57 10.88 -9.76
C PHE A 154 1.11 10.72 -10.20
N GLU A 155 0.41 11.82 -10.50
CA GLU A 155 -0.96 11.80 -11.02
C GLU A 155 -1.01 11.62 -12.55
N LEU A 156 0.14 11.75 -13.24
CA LEU A 156 0.21 11.58 -14.68
C LEU A 156 -0.01 10.12 -15.05
N GLN A 157 -0.96 9.89 -15.95
CA GLN A 157 -1.23 8.57 -16.51
C GLN A 157 -0.53 8.39 -17.85
N GLY A 158 -0.20 7.16 -18.19
CA GLY A 158 0.23 6.84 -19.55
C GLY A 158 -0.92 6.83 -20.55
N GLU A 159 -0.55 6.76 -21.83
CA GLU A 159 -1.49 6.72 -22.96
C GLU A 159 -2.31 5.42 -22.95
N VAL A 160 -3.62 5.53 -23.18
CA VAL A 160 -4.51 4.36 -23.33
C VAL A 160 -4.17 3.62 -24.62
N VAL A 161 -3.82 2.35 -24.48
CA VAL A 161 -3.56 1.42 -25.58
C VAL A 161 -4.86 0.75 -26.01
N ALA A 162 -5.63 0.23 -25.05
CA ALA A 162 -6.89 -0.47 -25.30
C ALA A 162 -7.78 -0.47 -24.04
N GLN A 163 -9.06 -0.73 -24.24
CA GLN A 163 -9.99 -1.10 -23.18
C GLN A 163 -10.66 -2.40 -23.61
N ILE A 164 -10.55 -3.45 -22.79
CA ILE A 164 -10.91 -4.83 -23.16
C ILE A 164 -11.94 -5.35 -22.17
N HIS A 165 -13.07 -5.83 -22.68
CA HIS A 165 -14.02 -6.62 -21.93
C HIS A 165 -13.55 -8.08 -21.94
N ALA A 166 -13.15 -8.59 -20.79
CA ALA A 166 -12.70 -9.96 -20.63
C ALA A 166 -13.78 -10.80 -19.96
N GLU A 167 -14.28 -11.82 -20.65
CA GLU A 167 -15.12 -12.86 -20.09
C GLU A 167 -14.27 -14.09 -19.80
N HIS A 168 -14.29 -14.55 -18.56
CA HIS A 168 -13.61 -15.78 -18.16
C HIS A 168 -14.65 -16.77 -17.66
N TRP A 169 -14.72 -17.92 -18.31
CA TRP A 169 -15.56 -19.04 -17.94
C TRP A 169 -14.79 -19.98 -17.03
N PHE A 170 -15.47 -20.55 -16.04
CA PHE A 170 -14.86 -21.44 -15.05
C PHE A 170 -14.21 -22.69 -15.68
N GLU A 171 -14.66 -23.10 -16.87
CA GLU A 171 -14.04 -24.17 -17.67
C GLU A 171 -12.67 -23.80 -18.29
N GLY A 172 -12.24 -22.54 -18.14
CA GLY A 172 -10.97 -22.00 -18.62
C GLY A 172 -11.05 -21.27 -19.97
N ARG A 173 -12.24 -21.12 -20.56
CA ARG A 173 -12.43 -20.33 -21.77
C ARG A 173 -12.35 -18.83 -21.46
N ILE A 174 -11.60 -18.08 -22.27
CA ILE A 174 -11.49 -16.63 -22.16
C ILE A 174 -11.92 -16.02 -23.49
N ASP A 175 -12.87 -15.10 -23.43
CA ASP A 175 -13.35 -14.32 -24.58
C ASP A 175 -12.98 -12.85 -24.33
N LEU A 176 -12.28 -12.21 -25.27
CA LEU A 176 -11.81 -10.82 -25.17
C LEU A 176 -12.48 -9.95 -26.25
N ASP A 177 -13.08 -8.82 -25.88
CA ASP A 177 -13.71 -7.89 -26.81
C ASP A 177 -13.45 -6.41 -26.44
N PRO A 178 -12.87 -5.59 -27.33
CA PRO A 178 -12.22 -5.99 -28.58
C PRO A 178 -11.00 -6.87 -28.31
N GLU A 179 -10.56 -7.60 -29.34
CA GLU A 179 -9.32 -8.36 -29.28
C GLU A 179 -8.13 -7.41 -29.02
N PRO A 180 -7.24 -7.70 -28.05
CA PRO A 180 -6.03 -6.92 -27.82
C PRO A 180 -5.11 -6.93 -29.05
N PRO A 181 -4.13 -6.00 -29.11
CA PRO A 181 -3.01 -6.13 -30.04
C PRO A 181 -2.36 -7.52 -29.96
N ASP A 182 -1.99 -8.10 -31.12
CA ASP A 182 -1.44 -9.46 -31.22
C ASP A 182 -0.27 -9.73 -30.26
N ASP A 183 0.59 -8.73 -30.04
CA ASP A 183 1.74 -8.84 -29.15
C ASP A 183 1.37 -8.89 -27.67
N LEU A 184 0.17 -8.44 -27.31
CA LEU A 184 -0.38 -8.39 -25.94
C LEU A 184 -1.44 -9.45 -25.65
N LEU A 185 -1.86 -10.25 -26.64
CA LEU A 185 -2.93 -11.23 -26.47
C LEU A 185 -2.61 -12.25 -25.36
N ASP A 186 -1.45 -12.90 -25.44
CA ASP A 186 -1.02 -13.90 -24.47
C ASP A 186 -0.91 -13.30 -23.05
N ALA A 187 -0.35 -12.10 -22.94
CA ALA A 187 -0.21 -11.39 -21.67
C ALA A 187 -1.58 -11.00 -21.08
N THR A 188 -2.53 -10.57 -21.93
CA THR A 188 -3.88 -10.21 -21.50
C THR A 188 -4.62 -11.43 -20.97
N GLU A 189 -4.54 -12.57 -21.66
CA GLU A 189 -5.16 -13.81 -21.16
C GLU A 189 -4.53 -14.30 -19.86
N GLU A 190 -3.20 -14.19 -19.71
CA GLU A 190 -2.50 -14.52 -18.46
C GLU A 190 -3.01 -13.64 -17.31
N ILE A 191 -3.10 -12.33 -17.52
CA ILE A 191 -3.64 -11.38 -16.54
C ILE A 191 -5.09 -11.68 -16.19
N VAL A 192 -5.94 -12.04 -17.17
CA VAL A 192 -7.33 -12.42 -16.92
C VAL A 192 -7.42 -13.68 -16.06
N ARG A 193 -6.54 -14.67 -16.28
CA ARG A 193 -6.48 -15.88 -15.43
C ARG A 193 -6.00 -15.55 -14.03
N GLU A 194 -4.98 -14.72 -13.91
CA GLU A 194 -4.40 -14.29 -12.63
C GLU A 194 -5.44 -13.52 -11.81
N TRP A 195 -6.07 -12.50 -12.42
CA TRP A 195 -7.08 -11.64 -11.81
C TRP A 195 -8.28 -12.41 -11.30
N HIS A 196 -8.79 -13.32 -12.13
CA HIS A 196 -9.93 -14.14 -11.77
C HIS A 196 -9.54 -15.30 -10.81
N GLY A 197 -8.30 -15.74 -10.82
CA GLY A 197 -7.82 -16.85 -10.01
C GLY A 197 -7.88 -18.19 -10.74
N ALA A 198 -7.08 -19.14 -10.22
CA ALA A 198 -6.79 -20.41 -10.90
C ALA A 198 -7.58 -21.59 -10.32
N THR A 199 -8.11 -21.47 -9.11
CA THR A 199 -8.80 -22.56 -8.41
C THR A 199 -10.25 -22.23 -8.11
N THR A 200 -11.06 -23.26 -7.84
CA THR A 200 -12.44 -23.10 -7.36
C THR A 200 -12.53 -22.23 -6.10
N GLN A 201 -11.52 -22.34 -5.23
CA GLN A 201 -11.47 -21.56 -4.00
C GLN A 201 -11.19 -20.09 -4.28
N ASP A 202 -10.25 -19.78 -5.18
CA ASP A 202 -9.93 -18.39 -5.57
C ASP A 202 -11.14 -17.73 -6.21
N TRP A 203 -11.83 -18.45 -7.11
CA TRP A 203 -13.06 -17.98 -7.74
C TRP A 203 -14.14 -17.66 -6.72
N ALA A 204 -14.36 -18.56 -5.74
CA ALA A 204 -15.36 -18.37 -4.69
C ALA A 204 -15.02 -17.20 -3.75
N ALA A 205 -13.73 -17.03 -3.43
CA ALA A 205 -13.24 -15.99 -2.53
C ALA A 205 -13.44 -14.62 -3.16
N PHE A 206 -12.90 -14.41 -4.36
CA PHE A 206 -13.03 -13.16 -5.10
C PHE A 206 -14.49 -12.80 -5.40
N HIS A 207 -15.30 -13.79 -5.82
CA HIS A 207 -16.72 -13.56 -6.07
C HIS A 207 -17.46 -13.06 -4.82
N ARG A 208 -17.11 -13.58 -3.64
CA ARG A 208 -17.70 -13.17 -2.36
C ARG A 208 -17.24 -11.78 -1.94
N GLU A 209 -15.98 -11.42 -2.20
CA GLU A 209 -15.45 -10.08 -1.93
C GLU A 209 -16.22 -9.00 -2.69
N LEU A 210 -16.68 -9.31 -3.90
CA LEU A 210 -17.52 -8.42 -4.71
C LEU A 210 -19.03 -8.52 -4.38
N GLY A 211 -19.41 -9.15 -3.26
CA GLY A 211 -20.79 -9.26 -2.79
C GLY A 211 -21.59 -10.45 -3.36
N GLY A 212 -20.94 -11.35 -4.10
CA GLY A 212 -21.54 -12.54 -4.66
C GLY A 212 -21.65 -13.72 -3.69
N SER A 213 -22.30 -14.81 -4.12
CA SER A 213 -22.41 -16.05 -3.33
C SER A 213 -22.21 -17.31 -4.18
N GLY A 214 -21.49 -18.28 -3.64
CA GLY A 214 -21.15 -19.52 -4.36
C GLY A 214 -19.97 -19.35 -5.32
N VAL A 215 -19.94 -20.16 -6.38
CA VAL A 215 -18.95 -20.08 -7.46
C VAL A 215 -19.70 -19.75 -8.75
N PRO A 216 -19.41 -18.62 -9.42
CA PRO A 216 -20.09 -18.28 -10.67
C PRO A 216 -19.60 -19.17 -11.82
N LEU A 217 -20.43 -19.33 -12.85
CA LEU A 217 -20.06 -20.05 -14.07
C LEU A 217 -19.08 -19.23 -14.93
N ALA A 218 -19.26 -17.91 -14.97
CA ALA A 218 -18.35 -17.00 -15.64
C ALA A 218 -18.34 -15.62 -14.96
N ARG A 219 -17.26 -14.88 -15.19
CA ARG A 219 -17.09 -13.48 -14.77
C ARG A 219 -16.70 -12.62 -15.95
N ARG A 220 -17.12 -11.37 -15.90
CA ARG A 220 -16.74 -10.31 -16.82
C ARG A 220 -16.03 -9.21 -16.03
N THR A 221 -14.90 -8.76 -16.53
CA THR A 221 -14.18 -7.59 -16.03
C THR A 221 -13.71 -6.75 -17.21
N VAL A 222 -13.72 -5.42 -17.04
CA VAL A 222 -13.17 -4.51 -18.05
C VAL A 222 -11.74 -4.14 -17.63
N PHE A 223 -10.78 -4.35 -18.51
CA PHE A 223 -9.40 -3.95 -18.31
C PHE A 223 -9.09 -2.73 -19.17
N GLU A 224 -8.51 -1.70 -18.56
CA GLU A 224 -7.87 -0.60 -19.28
C GLU A 224 -6.37 -0.89 -19.37
N LEU A 225 -5.85 -0.91 -20.59
CA LEU A 225 -4.44 -1.13 -20.89
C LEU A 225 -3.81 0.23 -21.23
N ARG A 226 -2.75 0.61 -20.52
CA ARG A 226 -2.02 1.86 -20.75
C ARG A 226 -0.55 1.62 -20.96
N ARG A 227 0.11 2.53 -21.67
CA ARG A 227 1.57 2.66 -21.55
C ARG A 227 1.92 2.99 -20.09
N PRO A 228 3.10 2.58 -19.59
CA PRO A 228 3.53 2.93 -18.26
C PRO A 228 3.47 4.44 -18.02
N ALA A 229 2.90 4.82 -16.88
CA ALA A 229 2.95 6.21 -16.43
C ALA A 229 4.42 6.67 -16.29
N PRO A 230 4.73 7.97 -16.38
CA PRO A 230 6.10 8.46 -16.17
C PRO A 230 6.68 8.07 -14.80
N LEU A 231 5.82 8.03 -13.77
CA LEU A 231 6.09 7.52 -12.44
C LEU A 231 4.98 6.52 -12.07
N GLN A 232 5.35 5.35 -11.57
CA GLN A 232 4.43 4.41 -10.94
C GLN A 232 3.97 5.00 -9.61
N SER A 233 2.69 5.36 -9.52
CA SER A 233 2.09 5.78 -8.26
C SER A 233 1.74 4.56 -7.41
N PRO A 234 2.20 4.51 -6.15
CA PRO A 234 1.82 3.43 -5.23
C PRO A 234 0.32 3.47 -4.86
N LEU A 235 -0.37 4.58 -5.16
CA LEU A 235 -1.81 4.74 -4.97
C LEU A 235 -2.62 4.41 -6.24
N SER A 236 -1.95 4.06 -7.35
CA SER A 236 -2.64 3.72 -8.58
C SER A 236 -3.32 2.35 -8.49
N ARG A 237 -4.45 2.19 -9.19
CA ARG A 237 -5.18 0.92 -9.32
C ARG A 237 -4.59 0.00 -10.40
N VAL A 238 -3.31 0.15 -10.71
CA VAL A 238 -2.62 -0.73 -11.67
C VAL A 238 -2.48 -2.09 -11.02
N TYR A 239 -3.12 -3.10 -11.62
CA TYR A 239 -3.05 -4.47 -11.14
C TYR A 239 -1.71 -5.11 -11.47
N ALA A 240 -1.24 -4.95 -12.72
CA ALA A 240 0.01 -5.52 -13.17
C ALA A 240 0.64 -4.70 -14.29
N VAL A 241 1.95 -4.87 -14.46
CA VAL A 241 2.68 -4.39 -15.63
C VAL A 241 3.28 -5.60 -16.34
N ARG A 242 2.95 -5.78 -17.62
CA ARG A 242 3.47 -6.86 -18.49
C ARG A 242 3.79 -6.28 -19.86
N GLN A 243 4.91 -6.70 -20.44
CA GLN A 243 5.32 -6.31 -21.79
C GLN A 243 5.24 -4.79 -22.05
N ASP A 244 5.65 -3.98 -21.08
CA ASP A 244 5.61 -2.50 -21.18
C ASP A 244 4.19 -1.92 -21.31
N VAL A 245 3.21 -2.56 -20.67
CA VAL A 245 1.81 -2.12 -20.56
C VAL A 245 1.31 -2.31 -19.12
N GLU A 246 0.65 -1.29 -18.58
CA GLU A 246 -0.08 -1.30 -17.32
C GLU A 246 -1.50 -1.82 -17.55
N PHE A 247 -1.92 -2.78 -16.73
CA PHE A 247 -3.26 -3.37 -16.72
C PHE A 247 -4.01 -2.88 -15.49
N SER A 248 -5.13 -2.20 -15.69
CA SER A 248 -6.01 -1.72 -14.62
C SER A 248 -7.38 -2.35 -14.77
N ALA A 249 -7.86 -3.04 -13.75
CA ALA A 249 -9.22 -3.56 -13.72
C ALA A 249 -10.20 -2.44 -13.33
N LEU A 250 -11.26 -2.26 -14.12
CA LEU A 250 -12.31 -1.30 -13.84
C LEU A 250 -13.47 -1.99 -13.13
N GLU A 251 -13.94 -1.39 -12.04
CA GLU A 251 -15.14 -1.85 -11.31
C GLU A 251 -16.38 -1.71 -12.20
N THR A 252 -16.51 -0.58 -12.90
CA THR A 252 -17.59 -0.33 -13.84
C THR A 252 -17.59 -1.34 -14.99
N GLY A 253 -18.71 -2.05 -15.15
CA GLY A 253 -18.89 -3.06 -16.20
C GLY A 253 -18.48 -4.47 -15.78
N SER A 254 -18.03 -4.66 -14.54
CA SER A 254 -17.79 -6.00 -14.00
C SER A 254 -19.12 -6.69 -13.63
N ALA A 255 -19.23 -7.97 -14.00
CA ALA A 255 -20.45 -8.77 -13.80
C ALA A 255 -20.12 -10.26 -13.67
N TYR A 256 -21.11 -11.06 -13.28
CA TYR A 256 -21.00 -12.51 -13.25
C TYR A 256 -22.28 -13.17 -13.73
N THR A 257 -22.18 -14.47 -14.03
CA THR A 257 -23.35 -15.30 -14.34
C THR A 257 -23.27 -16.63 -13.62
N VAL A 258 -24.42 -17.12 -13.16
CA VAL A 258 -24.57 -18.42 -12.48
C VAL A 258 -25.22 -19.47 -13.37
N ASP A 259 -25.78 -19.06 -14.51
CA ASP A 259 -26.50 -19.92 -15.46
C ASP A 259 -25.97 -19.81 -16.90
N GLY A 260 -25.12 -18.82 -17.19
CA GLY A 260 -24.58 -18.55 -18.53
C GLY A 260 -25.50 -17.72 -19.42
N GLU A 261 -26.67 -17.30 -18.92
CA GLU A 261 -27.67 -16.54 -19.67
C GLU A 261 -27.86 -15.13 -19.10
N GLU A 262 -28.02 -15.00 -17.78
CA GLU A 262 -28.21 -13.72 -17.11
C GLU A 262 -26.89 -13.22 -16.51
N TRP A 263 -26.55 -11.97 -16.84
CA TRP A 263 -25.39 -11.27 -16.27
C TRP A 263 -25.83 -10.36 -15.14
N ILE A 264 -25.38 -10.68 -13.94
CA ILE A 264 -25.65 -9.93 -12.72
C ILE A 264 -24.46 -8.99 -12.50
N PRO A 265 -24.66 -7.66 -12.49
CA PRO A 265 -23.58 -6.73 -12.20
C PRO A 265 -23.10 -6.92 -10.76
N TYR A 266 -21.81 -6.75 -10.55
CA TYR A 266 -21.30 -6.54 -9.19
C TYR A 266 -21.71 -5.16 -8.70
N ASP A 267 -21.94 -5.02 -7.39
CA ASP A 267 -22.21 -3.73 -6.77
C ASP A 267 -20.89 -2.93 -6.73
N PRO A 268 -20.79 -1.78 -7.43
CA PRO A 268 -19.57 -0.98 -7.42
C PRO A 268 -19.26 -0.38 -6.05
N ASP A 269 -20.27 -0.29 -5.16
CA ASP A 269 -20.12 0.21 -3.80
C ASP A 269 -19.91 -0.93 -2.78
N ALA A 270 -19.96 -2.19 -3.21
CA ALA A 270 -19.51 -3.30 -2.38
C ALA A 270 -17.99 -3.25 -2.29
N SER A 271 -17.47 -2.67 -1.22
CA SER A 271 -16.04 -2.56 -0.96
C SER A 271 -15.34 -3.90 -1.17
N PRO A 272 -14.49 -4.07 -2.20
CA PRO A 272 -13.60 -5.20 -2.25
C PRO A 272 -12.66 -5.06 -1.05
N LEU A 273 -12.69 -6.01 -0.13
CA LEU A 273 -11.86 -5.98 1.09
C LEU A 273 -10.34 -6.00 0.80
N SER A 274 -9.88 -5.98 -0.46
CA SER A 274 -8.44 -6.19 -0.75
C SER A 274 -7.88 -5.65 -2.07
N SER A 275 -8.57 -4.84 -2.89
CA SER A 275 -8.01 -4.49 -4.23
C SER A 275 -8.07 -3.00 -4.64
N GLY A 276 -8.13 -2.11 -3.67
CA GLY A 276 -7.94 -0.66 -3.90
C GLY A 276 -7.39 0.11 -2.71
N GLY A 277 -7.11 -0.59 -1.60
CA GLY A 277 -6.42 -0.05 -0.44
C GLY A 277 -4.92 -0.23 -0.59
N LEU A 278 -4.18 0.60 0.14
CA LEU A 278 -2.74 0.48 0.31
C LEU A 278 -2.34 -1.00 0.55
N PRO A 279 -1.18 -1.45 0.06
CA PRO A 279 -0.64 -2.79 0.33
C PRO A 279 -0.85 -3.19 1.79
N PRO A 280 -1.14 -4.46 2.14
CA PRO A 280 -1.41 -4.86 3.52
C PRO A 280 -0.33 -4.40 4.52
N GLU A 281 0.93 -4.32 4.09
CA GLU A 281 2.07 -3.76 4.84
C GLU A 281 1.91 -2.27 5.19
N LEU A 282 1.26 -1.50 4.31
CA LEU A 282 0.90 -0.10 4.50
C LEU A 282 -0.49 0.04 5.14
N ALA A 283 -1.45 -0.85 4.87
CA ALA A 283 -2.74 -0.88 5.56
C ALA A 283 -2.55 -1.14 7.07
N THR A 284 -1.62 -2.00 7.46
CA THR A 284 -1.27 -2.25 8.87
C THR A 284 -0.61 -1.03 9.55
N LEU A 285 -0.02 -0.12 8.77
CA LEU A 285 0.49 1.17 9.25
C LEU A 285 -0.62 2.18 9.53
N PHE A 286 -1.80 2.01 8.92
CA PHE A 286 -2.96 2.91 9.08
C PHE A 286 -4.10 2.29 9.90
N ASP A 287 -4.10 0.97 10.11
CA ASP A 287 -5.05 0.24 10.95
C ASP A 287 -4.47 0.07 12.36
N MET A 288 -4.07 1.18 12.98
CA MET A 288 -3.78 1.18 14.41
C MET A 288 -5.11 0.98 15.13
N GLU A 289 -5.31 -0.19 15.73
CA GLU A 289 -6.47 -0.41 16.59
C GLU A 289 -6.35 0.58 17.76
N THR A 290 -7.22 1.59 17.80
CA THR A 290 -7.24 2.63 18.84
C THR A 290 -8.41 2.42 19.79
N VAL A 291 -8.22 2.85 21.03
CA VAL A 291 -9.29 2.97 22.02
C VAL A 291 -9.57 4.44 22.23
N SER A 292 -10.82 4.84 22.03
CA SER A 292 -11.26 6.21 22.27
C SER A 292 -11.56 6.44 23.75
N VAL A 293 -11.00 7.51 24.30
CA VAL A 293 -11.28 7.99 25.66
C VAL A 293 -11.70 9.45 25.62
N THR A 294 -12.77 9.78 26.33
CA THR A 294 -13.18 11.15 26.56
C THR A 294 -12.60 11.65 27.87
N VAL A 295 -11.81 12.72 27.81
CA VAL A 295 -11.23 13.41 28.97
C VAL A 295 -12.01 14.70 29.20
N HIS A 296 -12.56 14.87 30.40
CA HIS A 296 -13.30 16.06 30.79
C HIS A 296 -12.41 17.03 31.59
N ALA A 297 -12.71 18.32 31.47
CA ALA A 297 -12.00 19.39 32.19
C ALA A 297 -12.02 19.21 33.72
N ASP A 298 -13.04 18.57 34.27
CA ASP A 298 -13.18 18.27 35.71
C ASP A 298 -12.38 17.04 36.17
N GLY A 299 -11.63 16.41 35.27
CA GLY A 299 -10.84 15.21 35.54
C GLY A 299 -11.63 13.91 35.41
N ARG A 300 -12.89 13.93 34.98
CA ARG A 300 -13.61 12.69 34.63
C ARG A 300 -13.09 12.11 33.32
N LEU A 301 -12.92 10.80 33.28
CA LEU A 301 -12.56 10.06 32.07
C LEU A 301 -13.63 9.02 31.76
N GLU A 302 -14.03 8.96 30.49
CA GLU A 302 -15.04 8.04 29.97
C GLU A 302 -14.44 7.23 28.82
N TRP A 303 -14.29 5.93 29.01
CA TRP A 303 -13.76 5.01 27.99
C TRP A 303 -14.91 4.51 27.12
N HIS A 304 -14.75 4.58 25.80
CA HIS A 304 -15.73 4.05 24.85
C HIS A 304 -15.27 2.67 24.37
N ASP A 305 -16.15 1.67 24.47
CA ASP A 305 -15.99 0.32 23.92
C ASP A 305 -14.63 -0.37 24.22
N SER A 306 -14.07 -0.20 25.43
CA SER A 306 -12.80 -0.82 25.81
C SER A 306 -12.96 -2.06 26.70
N ASP A 307 -12.27 -3.15 26.34
CA ASP A 307 -12.14 -4.38 27.15
C ASP A 307 -11.08 -4.24 28.28
N LEU A 308 -10.74 -3.00 28.68
CA LEU A 308 -9.70 -2.73 29.67
C LEU A 308 -10.11 -3.13 31.09
N SER A 309 -9.20 -3.75 31.83
CA SER A 309 -9.43 -4.10 33.23
C SER A 309 -9.51 -2.85 34.12
N ALA A 310 -10.28 -2.91 35.20
CA ALA A 310 -10.49 -1.77 36.11
C ALA A 310 -9.19 -1.27 36.78
N GLU A 311 -8.23 -2.16 37.02
CA GLU A 311 -6.90 -1.81 37.56
C GLU A 311 -6.11 -0.99 36.53
N ARG A 312 -6.15 -1.39 35.26
CA ARG A 312 -5.46 -0.71 34.16
C ARG A 312 -6.10 0.63 33.82
N GLN A 313 -7.43 0.71 33.85
CA GLN A 313 -8.14 2.00 33.75
C GLN A 313 -7.71 2.97 34.85
N GLY A 314 -7.42 2.50 36.07
CA GLY A 314 -6.93 3.34 37.16
C GLY A 314 -5.60 4.03 36.84
N VAL A 315 -4.61 3.25 36.37
CA VAL A 315 -3.27 3.76 36.00
C VAL A 315 -3.35 4.71 34.81
N LEU A 316 -4.09 4.32 33.76
CA LEU A 316 -4.26 5.16 32.57
C LEU A 316 -4.99 6.46 32.91
N ASN A 317 -5.95 6.43 33.85
CA ASN A 317 -6.66 7.64 34.28
C ASN A 317 -5.75 8.64 34.99
N GLU A 318 -4.80 8.18 35.80
CA GLU A 318 -3.81 9.06 36.44
C GLU A 318 -2.88 9.66 35.38
N ASN A 319 -2.34 8.83 34.49
CA ASN A 319 -1.45 9.28 33.42
C ASN A 319 -2.12 10.31 32.48
N LEU A 320 -3.37 10.10 32.08
CA LEU A 320 -4.09 11.02 31.19
C LEU A 320 -4.43 12.34 31.89
N ARG A 321 -4.75 12.33 33.19
CA ARG A 321 -4.94 13.58 33.96
C ARG A 321 -3.64 14.37 34.04
N ASP A 322 -2.53 13.69 34.35
CA ASP A 322 -1.22 14.32 34.44
C ASP A 322 -0.76 14.88 33.09
N ALA A 323 -1.06 14.18 31.99
CA ALA A 323 -0.70 14.60 30.63
C ALA A 323 -1.53 15.79 30.11
N THR A 324 -2.83 15.82 30.42
CA THR A 324 -3.77 16.83 29.87
C THR A 324 -4.04 18.00 30.82
N GLY A 325 -3.62 17.89 32.09
CA GLY A 325 -3.98 18.84 33.15
C GLY A 325 -5.44 18.74 33.60
N ALA A 326 -6.17 17.68 33.21
CA ALA A 326 -7.57 17.51 33.55
C ALA A 326 -7.80 17.44 35.08
N GLY A 327 -8.71 18.27 35.59
CA GLY A 327 -8.94 18.45 37.02
C GLY A 327 -8.28 19.71 37.61
N ASP A 328 -7.33 20.33 36.91
CA ASP A 328 -6.84 21.68 37.19
C ASP A 328 -7.29 22.65 36.08
N PRO A 329 -8.15 23.65 36.38
CA PRO A 329 -8.65 24.56 35.35
C PRO A 329 -7.57 25.36 34.62
N THR A 330 -6.43 25.62 35.25
CA THR A 330 -5.33 26.38 34.66
C THR A 330 -4.53 25.52 33.71
N ASP A 331 -4.18 24.31 34.14
CA ASP A 331 -3.38 23.39 33.33
C ASP A 331 -4.20 22.86 32.14
N TRP A 332 -5.48 22.54 32.36
CA TRP A 332 -6.40 22.18 31.28
C TRP A 332 -6.57 23.29 30.22
N ALA A 333 -6.72 24.54 30.66
CA ALA A 333 -6.83 25.68 29.75
C ALA A 333 -5.53 25.91 28.96
N ALA A 334 -4.38 25.71 29.59
CA ALA A 334 -3.08 25.82 28.91
C ALA A 334 -2.88 24.70 27.88
N TRP A 335 -3.19 23.45 28.25
CA TRP A 335 -3.08 22.30 27.37
C TRP A 335 -4.03 22.39 26.17
N THR A 336 -5.32 22.67 26.41
CA THR A 336 -6.29 22.83 25.31
C THR A 336 -5.99 24.03 24.40
N ALA A 337 -5.44 25.12 24.92
CA ALA A 337 -4.98 26.23 24.09
C ALA A 337 -3.79 25.85 23.21
N ALA A 338 -2.90 24.97 23.68
CA ALA A 338 -1.81 24.42 22.86
C ALA A 338 -2.36 23.53 21.74
N VAL A 339 -3.25 22.59 22.06
CA VAL A 339 -3.92 21.72 21.07
C VAL A 339 -4.58 22.55 19.97
N LEU A 340 -5.48 23.47 20.34
CA LEU A 340 -6.17 24.31 19.35
C LEU A 340 -5.22 25.23 18.57
N GLY A 341 -4.13 25.68 19.19
CA GLY A 341 -3.12 26.50 18.54
C GLY A 341 -2.26 25.74 17.54
N GLU A 342 -1.96 24.47 17.81
CA GLU A 342 -1.24 23.57 16.91
C GLU A 342 -2.13 23.14 15.74
N THR A 343 -3.39 22.77 16.01
CA THR A 343 -4.36 22.35 14.99
C THR A 343 -4.74 23.47 14.03
N TYR A 344 -5.05 24.67 14.55
CA TYR A 344 -5.62 25.78 13.75
C TYR A 344 -4.70 27.01 13.64
N GLY A 345 -3.41 26.88 13.95
CA GLY A 345 -2.50 28.03 14.09
C GLY A 345 -2.40 28.95 12.86
N ASP A 346 -2.57 28.40 11.66
CA ASP A 346 -2.57 29.16 10.41
C ASP A 346 -3.89 29.89 10.14
N GLU A 347 -4.98 29.41 10.73
CA GLU A 347 -6.33 29.94 10.60
C GLU A 347 -6.71 30.91 11.72
N LEU A 348 -6.01 30.86 12.85
CA LEU A 348 -6.26 31.71 14.00
C LEU A 348 -5.36 32.95 14.02
N GLN A 349 -5.90 34.03 14.56
CA GLN A 349 -5.19 35.24 14.95
C GLN A 349 -5.59 35.59 16.38
N ILE A 350 -4.79 35.11 17.34
CA ILE A 350 -5.05 35.28 18.77
C ILE A 350 -4.32 36.54 19.25
N PRO A 351 -5.03 37.60 19.70
CA PRO A 351 -4.39 38.76 20.30
C PRO A 351 -3.70 38.40 21.62
N ASP A 352 -2.56 39.02 21.93
CA ASP A 352 -1.79 38.82 23.18
C ASP A 352 -2.62 39.05 24.46
N THR A 353 -3.78 39.70 24.35
CA THR A 353 -4.67 40.06 25.47
C THR A 353 -5.92 39.20 25.58
N ALA A 354 -6.13 38.23 24.67
CA ALA A 354 -7.32 37.39 24.63
C ALA A 354 -6.95 35.92 24.83
N ALA A 355 -7.78 35.22 25.62
CA ALA A 355 -7.66 33.77 25.79
C ALA A 355 -8.61 33.05 24.82
N LEU A 356 -8.18 31.90 24.32
CA LEU A 356 -9.05 31.00 23.57
C LEU A 356 -10.19 30.48 24.46
N PRO A 357 -11.37 30.18 23.90
CA PRO A 357 -12.39 29.41 24.59
C PRO A 357 -11.80 28.06 25.04
N VAL A 358 -12.15 27.63 26.24
CA VAL A 358 -11.64 26.38 26.83
C VAL A 358 -12.69 25.29 26.65
N PRO A 359 -12.39 24.20 25.92
CA PRO A 359 -13.27 23.04 25.82
C PRO A 359 -13.59 22.45 27.20
N VAL A 360 -14.79 21.89 27.38
CA VAL A 360 -15.16 21.15 28.60
C VAL A 360 -14.80 19.67 28.51
N ALA A 361 -14.52 19.17 27.30
CA ALA A 361 -14.03 17.82 27.07
C ALA A 361 -13.23 17.72 25.76
N VAL A 362 -12.31 16.76 25.70
CA VAL A 362 -11.56 16.35 24.51
C VAL A 362 -11.63 14.84 24.39
N ARG A 363 -11.82 14.34 23.17
CA ARG A 363 -11.72 12.92 22.83
C ARG A 363 -10.32 12.64 22.31
N LEU A 364 -9.71 11.61 22.88
CA LEU A 364 -8.38 11.15 22.52
C LEU A 364 -8.50 9.73 21.99
N ASP A 365 -7.75 9.44 20.94
CA ASP A 365 -7.56 8.10 20.42
C ASP A 365 -6.19 7.58 20.86
N ILE A 366 -6.19 6.45 21.55
CA ILE A 366 -4.98 5.85 22.11
C ILE A 366 -4.71 4.53 21.38
N PRO A 367 -3.56 4.38 20.72
CA PRO A 367 -3.13 3.10 20.16
C PRO A 367 -3.18 1.97 21.21
N THR A 368 -3.77 0.83 20.86
CA THR A 368 -3.92 -0.30 21.78
C THR A 368 -2.58 -0.86 22.26
N ASP A 369 -1.54 -0.80 21.43
CA ASP A 369 -0.16 -1.17 21.77
C ASP A 369 0.44 -0.23 22.83
N ALA A 370 0.13 1.07 22.76
CA ALA A 370 0.54 2.07 23.76
C ALA A 370 -0.12 1.86 25.13
N LEU A 371 -1.24 1.14 25.20
CA LEU A 371 -1.89 0.85 26.48
C LEU A 371 -1.08 -0.16 27.31
N ASP A 372 -0.24 -0.99 26.68
CA ASP A 372 0.54 -2.07 27.30
C ASP A 372 1.99 -1.65 27.64
N ASP A 373 2.41 -0.47 27.18
CA ASP A 373 3.76 0.05 27.40
C ASP A 373 3.86 0.89 28.70
N ASP A 374 5.07 0.96 29.27
CA ASP A 374 5.39 1.77 30.45
C ASP A 374 5.71 3.24 30.07
N ASP A 375 5.69 3.56 28.78
CA ASP A 375 6.01 4.89 28.26
C ASP A 375 4.91 5.92 28.59
N PRO A 376 5.25 7.21 28.76
CA PRO A 376 4.27 8.24 29.06
C PRO A 376 3.27 8.43 27.92
N LEU A 377 1.98 8.23 28.20
CA LEU A 377 0.89 8.39 27.21
C LEU A 377 0.86 9.76 26.53
N SER A 378 1.40 10.81 27.16
CA SER A 378 1.50 12.16 26.61
C SER A 378 2.23 12.25 25.27
N GLN A 379 2.92 11.19 24.84
CA GLN A 379 3.64 11.14 23.57
C GLN A 379 2.97 10.23 22.53
N THR A 380 1.83 9.61 22.86
CA THR A 380 1.31 8.47 22.09
C THR A 380 -0.19 8.57 21.78
N PHE A 381 -0.95 9.44 22.46
CA PHE A 381 -2.35 9.67 22.11
C PHE A 381 -2.49 10.74 21.02
N MET A 382 -3.61 10.70 20.30
CA MET A 382 -4.00 11.70 19.30
C MET A 382 -5.29 12.39 19.73
N GLU A 383 -5.36 13.72 19.69
CA GLU A 383 -6.58 14.47 19.92
C GLU A 383 -7.48 14.44 18.68
N SER A 384 -8.69 13.87 18.79
CA SER A 384 -9.60 13.73 17.65
C SER A 384 -10.76 14.70 17.65
N GLU A 385 -11.41 14.91 18.80
CA GLU A 385 -12.57 15.81 18.89
C GLU A 385 -12.55 16.67 20.15
N VAL A 386 -13.14 17.86 20.07
CA VAL A 386 -13.34 18.75 21.21
C VAL A 386 -14.81 19.09 21.41
N SER A 387 -15.20 19.31 22.67
CA SER A 387 -16.54 19.80 23.01
C SER A 387 -16.45 20.98 23.96
N PHE A 388 -17.10 22.09 23.59
CA PHE A 388 -17.17 23.31 24.40
C PHE A 388 -18.38 23.35 25.35
N ASP A 389 -19.39 22.51 25.11
CA ASP A 389 -20.62 22.46 25.90
C ASP A 389 -20.91 21.06 26.50
N GLY A 390 -20.10 20.06 26.14
CA GLY A 390 -20.23 18.66 26.58
C GLY A 390 -21.31 17.89 25.82
N VAL A 391 -21.89 18.47 24.77
CA VAL A 391 -22.98 17.88 23.98
C VAL A 391 -22.62 17.86 22.49
N ALA A 392 -22.18 18.99 21.94
CA ALA A 392 -21.70 19.09 20.57
C ALA A 392 -20.20 18.74 20.51
N TRP A 393 -19.86 17.79 19.64
CA TRP A 393 -18.49 17.40 19.36
C TRP A 393 -18.04 18.00 18.03
N ARG A 394 -16.81 18.50 18.01
CA ARG A 394 -16.16 19.09 16.85
C ARG A 394 -14.93 18.27 16.54
N ASP A 395 -14.87 17.72 15.34
CA ASP A 395 -13.68 17.06 14.83
C ASP A 395 -12.57 18.11 14.68
N LEU A 396 -11.39 17.81 15.24
CA LEU A 396 -10.23 18.69 15.19
C LEU A 396 -9.59 18.74 13.79
N PHE A 397 -9.85 17.76 12.93
CA PHE A 397 -9.26 17.64 11.59
C PHE A 397 -10.26 17.91 10.46
N ASP A 398 -11.46 18.42 10.79
CA ASP A 398 -12.44 18.87 9.79
C ASP A 398 -11.99 20.16 9.09
N GLU A 399 -12.47 20.40 7.87
CA GLU A 399 -12.12 21.57 7.06
C GLU A 399 -12.71 22.88 7.61
N GLU A 400 -13.69 22.79 8.52
CA GLU A 400 -14.39 23.94 9.10
C GLU A 400 -13.90 24.28 10.51
N LEU A 401 -13.37 25.50 10.69
CA LEU A 401 -13.05 26.03 12.01
C LEU A 401 -14.29 25.99 12.94
N PRO A 402 -14.18 25.45 14.18
CA PRO A 402 -15.26 25.45 15.14
C PRO A 402 -15.88 26.84 15.33
N PRO A 403 -17.21 26.99 15.32
CA PRO A 403 -17.89 28.28 15.48
C PRO A 403 -17.48 29.03 16.76
N GLU A 404 -17.11 28.30 17.80
CA GLU A 404 -16.62 28.83 19.07
C GLU A 404 -15.31 29.62 18.90
N LEU A 405 -14.51 29.31 17.87
CA LEU A 405 -13.25 29.96 17.54
C LEU A 405 -13.39 31.08 16.48
N ASP A 406 -14.58 31.32 15.92
CA ASP A 406 -14.80 32.30 14.84
C ASP A 406 -14.34 33.72 15.19
N ALA A 407 -14.41 34.09 16.46
CA ALA A 407 -13.95 35.39 16.94
C ALA A 407 -12.44 35.62 16.71
N PHE A 408 -11.68 34.54 16.53
CA PHE A 408 -10.24 34.52 16.33
C PHE A 408 -9.85 34.16 14.88
N ARG A 409 -10.82 33.93 13.99
CA ARG A 409 -10.55 33.55 12.59
C ARG A 409 -9.74 34.65 11.88
N ARG A 410 -8.61 34.27 11.32
CA ARG A 410 -7.75 35.12 10.49
C ARG A 410 -8.52 35.51 9.24
N ARG A 411 -8.70 36.81 9.03
CA ARG A 411 -9.36 37.32 7.82
C ARG A 411 -8.34 37.31 6.68
N THR A 412 -8.54 36.42 5.71
CA THR A 412 -7.86 36.48 4.41
C THR A 412 -8.29 37.76 3.70
N ASN A 413 -7.32 38.62 3.35
CA ASN A 413 -7.54 39.80 2.51
C ASN A 413 -7.44 39.44 1.03
#